data_AF-D8QM34-F1
#
_entry.id   AF-D8QM34-F1
#
_cell.length_a   1.000
_cell.length_b   1.000
_cell.length_c   1.000
_cell.angle_alpha   90.00
_cell.angle_beta   90.00
_cell.angle_gamma   90.00
#
_symmetry.space_group_name_H-M   'P 1'
#
loop_
_entity.id
_entity.type
_entity.pdbx_description
1 polymer ?
#
loop_
_entity_poly.entity_id
_entity_poly.type
_entity_poly.pdbx_seq_one_letter_code
_entity_poly.pdbx_strand_id
1 'polypeptide(L)'
;MIASKGWTDKPFYHPDAAPGRITFDAEASRHAEILITACGLDPKKATFADMESLSVHVECLACKGKKRLAMGWRAALLHSLNEHGARLRNGEQISSRWSVVKNANDLKRIMAEELRPPLWQKTTRIGLRCTLPNCNAHMICLKGQRDAFDWHSAVAHKNLSRASDTSMVSHYLAPVQF
;
A
#
# COMPACT_ATOMS: atom_id res chain seq x y z
N MET A 1 7.49 7.29 -31.28
CA MET A 1 6.24 6.75 -30.72
C MET A 1 6.61 5.91 -29.50
N ILE A 2 6.27 6.37 -28.29
CA ILE A 2 6.59 5.65 -27.04
C ILE A 2 5.36 4.83 -26.68
N ALA A 3 5.47 3.51 -26.69
CA ALA A 3 4.41 2.61 -26.26
C ALA A 3 4.17 2.82 -24.76
N SER A 4 2.99 3.29 -24.39
CA SER A 4 2.54 3.34 -23.00
C SER A 4 2.43 1.91 -22.47
N LYS A 5 3.21 1.60 -21.43
CA LYS A 5 3.04 0.35 -20.67
C LYS A 5 1.64 0.36 -20.07
N GLY A 6 0.75 -0.48 -20.59
CA GLY A 6 -0.59 -0.69 -20.05
C GLY A 6 -0.48 -1.16 -18.60
N TRP A 7 -0.96 -0.35 -17.67
CA TRP A 7 -1.19 -0.79 -16.31
C TRP A 7 -2.34 -1.78 -16.37
N THR A 8 -2.12 -3.02 -15.93
CA THR A 8 -3.22 -3.98 -15.83
C THR A 8 -4.12 -3.55 -14.68
N ASP A 9 -5.32 -3.05 -15.02
CA ASP A 9 -6.44 -2.78 -14.10
C ASP A 9 -6.94 -4.08 -13.47
N LYS A 10 -6.11 -4.73 -12.65
CA LYS A 10 -6.59 -5.75 -11.73
C LYS A 10 -7.23 -4.99 -10.58
N PRO A 11 -8.55 -5.06 -10.40
CA PRO A 11 -9.18 -4.39 -9.28
C PRO A 11 -8.64 -4.99 -7.99
N PHE A 12 -8.58 -4.18 -6.93
CA PHE A 12 -7.99 -4.52 -5.62
C PHE A 12 -8.84 -5.53 -4.83
N TYR A 13 -9.58 -6.41 -5.49
CA TYR A 13 -10.36 -7.46 -4.86
C TYR A 13 -9.50 -8.70 -4.73
N HIS A 14 -9.41 -9.23 -3.51
CA HIS A 14 -8.81 -10.54 -3.24
C HIS A 14 -9.79 -11.61 -3.70
N PRO A 15 -9.52 -12.34 -4.80
CA PRO A 15 -10.39 -13.43 -5.26
C PRO A 15 -10.42 -14.62 -4.29
N ASP A 16 -9.51 -14.65 -3.31
CA ASP A 16 -9.36 -15.74 -2.33
C ASP A 16 -10.25 -15.57 -1.10
N ALA A 17 -10.92 -14.42 -0.93
CA ALA A 17 -12.03 -14.32 0.01
C ALA A 17 -13.17 -15.19 -0.55
N ALA A 18 -13.64 -16.18 0.22
CA ALA A 18 -14.64 -17.18 -0.18
C ALA A 18 -15.62 -16.67 -1.26
N PRO A 19 -15.82 -17.43 -2.36
CA PRO A 19 -16.42 -16.92 -3.58
C PRO A 19 -17.69 -16.11 -3.31
N GLY A 20 -17.61 -14.81 -3.60
CA GLY A 20 -18.80 -13.97 -3.79
C GLY A 20 -19.25 -13.08 -2.63
N ARG A 21 -18.43 -12.79 -1.60
CA ARG A 21 -18.81 -11.77 -0.61
C ARG A 21 -17.85 -10.59 -0.59
N ILE A 22 -18.27 -9.51 -1.27
CA ILE A 22 -17.69 -8.18 -1.09
C ILE A 22 -18.16 -7.67 0.27
N THR A 23 -17.24 -7.52 1.22
CA THR A 23 -17.54 -6.91 2.52
C THR A 23 -17.19 -5.43 2.50
N PHE A 24 -18.00 -4.63 3.20
CA PHE A 24 -17.73 -3.22 3.40
C PHE A 24 -16.77 -3.06 4.59
N ASP A 25 -15.63 -2.41 4.35
CA ASP A 25 -14.68 -2.05 5.39
C ASP A 25 -15.06 -0.69 5.99
N ALA A 26 -15.75 -0.73 7.13
CA ALA A 26 -16.20 0.46 7.84
C ALA A 26 -15.06 1.31 8.42
N GLU A 27 -13.87 0.75 8.60
CA GLU A 27 -12.69 1.51 9.03
C GLU A 27 -12.11 2.27 7.84
N ALA A 28 -11.85 1.56 6.73
CA ALA A 28 -11.37 2.19 5.49
C ALA A 28 -12.31 3.28 4.99
N SER A 29 -13.63 3.07 5.08
CA SER A 29 -14.61 4.11 4.73
C SER A 29 -14.43 5.38 5.55
N ARG A 30 -14.25 5.28 6.87
CA ARG A 30 -14.07 6.46 7.74
C ARG A 30 -12.79 7.23 7.42
N HIS A 31 -11.69 6.52 7.14
CA HIS A 31 -10.45 7.17 6.69
C HIS A 31 -10.61 7.86 5.33
N ALA A 32 -11.32 7.23 4.39
CA ALA A 32 -11.63 7.81 3.09
C ALA A 32 -12.51 9.06 3.24
N GLU A 33 -13.55 9.04 4.08
CA GLU A 33 -14.43 10.19 4.34
C GLU A 33 -13.65 11.41 4.82
N ILE A 34 -12.73 11.25 5.77
CA ILE A 34 -11.91 12.34 6.31
C ILE A 34 -11.00 12.91 5.21
N LEU A 35 -10.38 12.04 4.41
CA LEU A 35 -9.50 12.44 3.32
C LEU A 35 -10.26 13.20 2.21
N ILE A 36 -11.41 12.69 1.79
CA ILE A 36 -12.28 13.32 0.78
C ILE A 36 -12.75 14.69 1.27
N THR A 37 -13.17 14.78 2.53
CA THR A 37 -13.56 16.05 3.16
C THR A 37 -12.41 17.04 3.16
N ALA A 38 -11.18 16.61 3.45
CA ALA A 38 -10.00 17.46 3.41
C ALA A 38 -9.67 17.97 2.00
N CYS A 39 -10.06 17.22 0.96
CA CYS A 39 -9.95 17.64 -0.43
C CYS A 39 -11.05 18.63 -0.88
N GLY A 40 -11.98 18.97 0.01
CA GLY A 40 -13.10 19.88 -0.28
C GLY A 40 -14.25 19.25 -1.06
N LEU A 41 -14.31 17.92 -1.11
CA LEU A 41 -15.41 17.18 -1.72
C LEU A 41 -16.39 16.67 -0.66
N ASP A 42 -17.63 16.39 -1.08
CA ASP A 42 -18.64 15.75 -0.24
C ASP A 42 -18.42 14.22 -0.24
N PRO A 43 -18.06 13.59 0.89
CA PRO A 43 -17.77 12.16 0.94
C PRO A 43 -18.95 11.26 0.60
N LYS A 44 -20.19 11.76 0.65
CA LYS A 44 -21.39 11.00 0.27
C LYS A 44 -21.67 11.02 -1.24
N LYS A 45 -20.99 11.90 -1.99
CA LYS A 45 -21.19 12.11 -3.43
C LYS A 45 -19.94 11.87 -4.26
N ALA A 46 -18.77 12.08 -3.66
CA ALA A 46 -17.49 11.94 -4.31
C ALA A 46 -17.31 10.51 -4.83
N THR A 47 -16.94 10.42 -6.10
CA THR A 47 -16.59 9.17 -6.76
C THR A 47 -15.08 8.98 -6.78
N PHE A 48 -14.65 7.77 -7.13
CA PHE A 48 -13.24 7.51 -7.40
C PHE A 48 -12.70 8.39 -8.55
N ALA A 49 -13.51 8.62 -9.59
CA ALA A 49 -13.14 9.46 -10.73
C ALA A 49 -12.92 10.92 -10.32
N ASP A 50 -13.73 11.44 -9.40
CA ASP A 50 -13.55 12.80 -8.86
C ASP A 50 -12.20 12.92 -8.15
N MET A 51 -11.87 11.98 -7.27
CA MET A 51 -10.59 11.95 -6.56
C MET A 51 -9.38 11.79 -7.52
N GLU A 52 -9.53 10.99 -8.57
CA GLU A 52 -8.50 10.87 -9.61
C GLU A 52 -8.29 12.15 -10.41
N SER A 53 -9.39 12.79 -10.81
CA SER A 53 -9.34 14.02 -11.60
C SER A 53 -8.68 15.17 -10.84
N LEU A 54 -8.85 15.20 -9.51
CA LEU A 54 -8.20 16.19 -8.64
C LEU A 54 -6.67 16.05 -8.61
N SER A 55 -6.14 14.83 -8.76
CA SER A 55 -4.70 14.54 -8.68
C SER A 55 -4.01 15.23 -7.49
N VAL A 56 -4.69 15.26 -6.35
CA VAL A 56 -4.27 16.02 -5.17
C VAL A 56 -3.20 15.30 -4.36
N HIS A 57 -2.24 16.08 -3.87
CA HIS A 57 -1.32 15.68 -2.82
C HIS A 57 -1.76 16.27 -1.49
N VAL A 58 -1.74 15.44 -0.47
CA VAL A 58 -2.11 15.83 0.89
C VAL A 58 -0.95 15.57 1.84
N GLU A 59 -0.84 16.38 2.89
CA GLU A 59 0.09 16.18 3.99
C GLU A 59 -0.63 15.63 5.23
N CYS A 60 -0.01 14.65 5.89
CA CYS A 60 -0.49 14.16 7.18
C CYS A 60 0.01 15.08 8.31
N LEU A 61 -0.90 15.80 8.95
CA LEU A 61 -0.57 16.70 10.06
C LEU A 61 -0.34 15.98 11.39
N ALA A 62 -0.80 14.72 11.52
CA ALA A 62 -0.56 13.90 12.70
C ALA A 62 0.90 13.40 12.78
N CYS A 63 1.59 13.26 11.65
CA CYS A 63 2.97 12.76 11.56
C CYS A 63 4.04 13.87 11.63
N LYS A 64 3.75 15.03 12.25
CA LYS A 64 4.56 16.27 12.16
C LYS A 64 6.02 16.23 12.67
N GLY A 65 6.53 15.10 13.16
CA GLY A 65 7.87 15.01 13.75
C GLY A 65 9.03 14.62 12.82
N LYS A 66 8.79 13.97 11.66
CA LYS A 66 9.86 13.26 10.92
C LYS A 66 10.22 13.81 9.54
N LYS A 67 9.63 14.95 9.15
CA LYS A 67 9.54 15.59 7.80
C LYS A 67 8.07 15.63 7.40
N ARG A 68 7.65 16.70 6.72
CA ARG A 68 6.31 16.81 6.14
C ARG A 68 6.10 15.62 5.21
N LEU A 69 5.25 14.69 5.63
CA LEU A 69 4.92 13.52 4.85
C LEU A 69 3.73 13.89 3.97
N ALA A 70 4.03 14.23 2.72
CA ALA A 70 3.05 14.54 1.71
C ALA A 70 3.11 13.49 0.59
N MET A 71 1.93 13.11 0.10
CA MET A 71 1.77 12.01 -0.85
C MET A 71 0.46 12.15 -1.61
N GLY A 72 0.34 11.46 -2.75
CA GLY A 72 -0.92 11.34 -3.48
C GLY A 72 -2.02 10.70 -2.62
N TRP A 73 -3.29 11.03 -2.91
CA TRP A 73 -4.44 10.65 -2.08
C TRP A 73 -4.56 9.13 -1.82
N ARG A 74 -4.19 8.27 -2.79
CA ARG A 74 -4.20 6.81 -2.61
C ARG A 74 -3.21 6.36 -1.54
N ALA A 75 -1.99 6.89 -1.61
CA ALA A 75 -0.96 6.62 -0.62
C ALA A 75 -1.39 7.17 0.74
N ALA A 76 -2.06 8.33 0.76
CA ALA A 76 -2.56 8.95 1.98
C ALA A 76 -3.62 8.08 2.68
N LEU A 77 -4.55 7.49 1.93
CA LEU A 77 -5.53 6.56 2.49
C LEU A 77 -4.85 5.33 3.13
N LEU A 78 -3.91 4.71 2.42
CA LEU A 78 -3.13 3.58 2.94
C LEU A 78 -2.30 3.96 4.17
N HIS A 79 -1.67 5.14 4.16
CA HIS A 79 -0.96 5.67 5.31
C HIS A 79 -1.90 5.85 6.50
N SER A 80 -3.10 6.38 6.28
CA SER A 80 -4.12 6.55 7.32
C SER A 80 -4.49 5.21 7.96
N LEU A 81 -4.74 4.19 7.14
CA LEU A 81 -5.09 2.85 7.62
C LEU A 81 -3.96 2.19 8.42
N ASN A 82 -2.71 2.30 7.94
CA ASN A 82 -1.59 1.60 8.55
C ASN A 82 -1.03 2.31 9.79
N GLU A 83 -0.96 3.64 9.77
CA GLU A 83 -0.28 4.45 10.79
C GLU A 83 -1.26 5.11 11.77
N HIS A 84 -2.55 5.19 11.40
CA HIS A 84 -3.60 5.84 12.20
C HIS A 84 -4.83 4.97 12.43
N GLY A 85 -4.69 3.64 12.27
CA GLY A 85 -5.78 2.68 12.45
C GLY A 85 -6.51 2.79 13.80
N ALA A 86 -7.74 2.29 13.83
CA ALA A 86 -8.86 2.66 14.71
C ALA A 86 -8.70 2.43 16.23
N ARG A 87 -7.52 2.11 16.75
CA ARG A 87 -7.30 1.94 18.20
C ARG A 87 -6.41 3.04 18.77
N LEU A 88 -7.03 4.15 19.13
CA LEU A 88 -6.76 4.70 20.44
C LEU A 88 -7.53 3.80 21.44
N ARG A 89 -6.82 3.11 22.34
CA ARG A 89 -7.37 2.15 23.35
C ARG A 89 -8.48 2.72 24.24
N ASN A 90 -8.72 4.01 24.11
CA ASN A 90 -9.52 4.91 24.91
C ASN A 90 -10.74 5.48 24.16
N GLY A 91 -11.03 5.01 22.93
CA GLY A 91 -12.21 5.43 22.17
C GLY A 91 -12.08 6.82 21.51
N GLU A 92 -10.87 7.35 21.43
CA GLU A 92 -10.62 8.63 20.77
C GLU A 92 -10.72 8.52 19.24
N GLN A 93 -11.15 9.63 18.63
CA GLN A 93 -11.41 9.79 17.21
C GLN A 93 -10.15 9.58 16.37
N ILE A 94 -10.31 9.12 15.13
CA ILE A 94 -9.24 9.05 14.11
C ILE A 94 -8.51 10.40 14.10
N SER A 95 -7.24 10.38 14.52
CA SER A 95 -6.45 11.60 14.70
C SER A 95 -5.85 12.14 13.40
N SER A 96 -6.03 11.42 12.28
CA SER A 96 -5.49 11.83 10.99
C SER A 96 -6.13 13.14 10.55
N ARG A 97 -5.32 14.19 10.53
CA ARG A 97 -5.67 15.49 9.98
C ARG A 97 -4.91 15.66 8.66
N TRP A 98 -5.65 15.87 7.59
CA TRP A 98 -5.10 16.04 6.26
C TRP A 98 -5.15 17.51 5.85
N SER A 99 -4.13 17.96 5.13
CA SER A 99 -4.15 19.27 4.47
C SER A 99 -3.72 19.13 3.02
N VAL A 100 -4.43 19.78 2.11
CA VAL A 100 -4.04 19.82 0.69
C VAL A 100 -2.78 20.67 0.53
N VAL A 101 -1.80 20.14 -0.18
CA VAL A 101 -0.56 20.88 -0.48
C VAL A 101 -0.86 21.90 -1.58
N LYS A 102 -0.94 23.17 -1.19
CA LYS A 102 -1.21 24.28 -2.13
C LYS A 102 0.05 24.90 -2.74
N ASN A 103 1.20 24.71 -2.11
CA ASN A 103 2.44 25.34 -2.53
C ASN A 103 3.05 24.59 -3.73
N ALA A 104 3.22 25.28 -4.86
CA ALA A 104 3.72 24.69 -6.10
C ALA A 104 5.16 24.13 -5.98
N ASN A 105 6.02 24.73 -5.16
CA ASN A 105 7.38 24.24 -4.95
C ASN A 105 7.37 22.96 -4.10
N ASP A 106 6.49 22.89 -3.10
CA ASP A 106 6.30 21.66 -2.32
C ASP A 106 5.77 20.53 -3.21
N LEU A 107 4.78 20.80 -4.07
CA LEU A 107 4.25 19.83 -5.03
C LEU A 107 5.34 19.30 -5.96
N LYS A 108 6.15 20.19 -6.57
CA LYS A 108 7.27 19.78 -7.42
C LYS A 108 8.26 18.86 -6.69
N ARG A 109 8.59 19.17 -5.44
CA ARG A 109 9.48 18.34 -4.62
C ARG A 109 8.87 16.97 -4.30
N ILE A 110 7.58 16.94 -3.96
CA ILE A 110 6.86 15.70 -3.64
C ILE A 110 6.78 14.80 -4.88
N MET A 111 6.37 15.34 -6.03
CA MET A 111 6.29 14.59 -7.28
C MET A 111 7.66 14.06 -7.71
N ALA A 112 8.72 14.85 -7.56
CA ALA A 112 10.08 14.40 -7.84
C ALA A 112 10.52 13.23 -6.93
N GLU A 113 10.08 13.24 -5.66
CA GLU A 113 10.37 12.15 -4.72
C GLU A 113 9.48 10.91 -4.97
N GLU A 114 8.22 11.08 -5.38
CA GLU A 114 7.34 9.96 -5.77
C GLU A 114 7.82 9.26 -7.04
N LEU A 115 8.40 10.01 -7.99
CA LEU A 115 9.06 9.46 -9.18
C LEU A 115 10.39 8.78 -8.84
N ARG A 116 10.97 9.06 -7.66
CA ARG A 116 12.19 8.41 -7.22
C ARG A 116 11.86 6.96 -6.90
N PRO A 117 12.54 5.98 -7.52
CA PRO A 117 12.32 4.59 -7.18
C PRO A 117 12.59 4.41 -5.67
N PRO A 118 11.66 3.81 -4.90
CA PRO A 118 11.79 3.72 -3.46
C PRO A 118 13.14 3.10 -3.11
N LEU A 119 13.91 3.73 -2.22
CA LEU A 119 15.27 3.28 -1.90
C LEU A 119 15.32 1.82 -1.41
N TRP A 120 14.22 1.33 -0.82
CA TRP A 120 14.08 -0.08 -0.39
C TRP A 120 13.92 -1.09 -1.55
N GLN A 121 13.55 -0.66 -2.76
CA GLN A 121 13.57 -1.54 -3.94
C GLN A 121 14.99 -2.00 -4.30
N LYS A 122 16.04 -1.30 -3.82
CA LYS A 122 17.42 -1.68 -4.15
C LYS A 122 17.93 -2.89 -3.37
N THR A 123 17.29 -3.33 -2.28
CA THR A 123 17.89 -4.38 -1.42
C THR A 123 16.94 -5.36 -0.74
N THR A 124 15.61 -5.17 -0.75
CA THR A 124 14.73 -6.15 -0.10
C THR A 124 14.65 -7.44 -0.91
N ARG A 125 15.39 -8.45 -0.46
CA ARG A 125 15.29 -9.85 -0.88
C ARG A 125 14.14 -10.50 -0.13
N ILE A 126 13.12 -10.97 -0.85
CA ILE A 126 12.10 -11.87 -0.31
C ILE A 126 12.63 -13.29 -0.50
N GLY A 127 13.02 -13.94 0.59
CA GLY A 127 13.38 -15.35 0.60
C GLY A 127 12.16 -16.22 0.91
N LEU A 128 11.81 -17.13 0.00
CA LEU A 128 10.89 -18.24 0.28
C LEU A 128 11.71 -19.53 0.43
N ARG A 129 11.39 -20.30 1.47
CA ARG A 129 11.97 -21.63 1.70
C ARG A 129 10.86 -22.67 1.65
N CYS A 130 11.13 -23.79 0.97
CA CYS A 130 10.22 -24.94 1.03
C CYS A 130 10.32 -25.63 2.40
N THR A 131 9.19 -25.97 3.01
CA THR A 131 9.16 -26.61 4.34
C THR A 131 9.29 -28.14 4.29
N LEU A 132 9.34 -28.75 3.11
CA LEU A 132 9.45 -30.20 2.98
C LEU A 132 10.83 -30.69 3.44
N PRO A 133 10.91 -31.80 4.19
CA PRO A 133 12.18 -32.42 4.56
C PRO A 133 13.04 -32.69 3.31
N ASN A 134 14.33 -32.33 3.37
CA ASN A 134 15.33 -32.48 2.29
C ASN A 134 15.13 -31.58 1.04
N CYS A 135 14.19 -30.64 1.06
CA CYS A 135 14.05 -29.66 -0.02
C CYS A 135 14.95 -28.44 0.23
N ASN A 136 15.98 -28.26 -0.60
CA ASN A 136 16.91 -27.12 -0.52
C ASN A 136 16.52 -25.95 -1.45
N ALA A 137 15.27 -25.91 -1.92
CA ALA A 137 14.80 -24.83 -2.77
C ALA A 137 14.75 -23.51 -1.99
N HIS A 138 15.55 -22.54 -2.44
CA HIS A 138 15.61 -21.18 -1.93
C HIS A 138 15.27 -20.23 -3.06
N MET A 139 14.12 -19.57 -2.99
CA MET A 139 13.72 -18.57 -3.98
C MET A 139 13.95 -17.18 -3.40
N ILE A 140 14.78 -16.39 -4.07
CA ILE A 140 15.08 -15.02 -3.67
C ILE A 140 14.54 -14.09 -4.75
N CYS A 141 13.55 -13.27 -4.40
CA CYS A 141 13.05 -12.22 -5.28
C CYS A 141 13.45 -10.85 -4.77
N LEU A 142 13.89 -9.95 -5.64
CA LEU A 142 13.93 -8.53 -5.30
C LEU A 142 12.50 -7.98 -5.33
N LYS A 143 12.11 -7.20 -4.32
CA LYS A 143 10.72 -6.70 -4.13
C LYS A 143 10.14 -5.87 -5.30
N GLY A 144 10.92 -5.58 -6.35
CA GLY A 144 10.50 -4.94 -7.61
C GLY A 144 10.60 -5.81 -8.88
N GLN A 145 11.03 -7.07 -8.78
CA GLN A 145 11.16 -8.01 -9.90
C GLN A 145 10.11 -9.13 -9.84
N ARG A 146 8.86 -8.79 -9.44
CA ARG A 146 7.78 -9.78 -9.33
C ARG A 146 7.51 -10.53 -10.63
N ASP A 147 7.75 -9.88 -11.77
CA ASP A 147 7.56 -10.47 -13.10
C ASP A 147 8.70 -11.39 -13.52
N ALA A 148 9.89 -11.25 -12.90
CA ALA A 148 11.02 -12.16 -13.08
C ALA A 148 11.03 -13.27 -12.02
N PHE A 149 10.05 -13.29 -11.11
CA PHE A 149 9.88 -14.35 -10.16
C PHE A 149 9.26 -15.55 -10.87
N ASP A 150 9.96 -16.69 -10.85
CA ASP A 150 9.44 -17.93 -11.41
C ASP A 150 8.34 -18.50 -10.50
N TRP A 151 7.14 -17.97 -10.67
CA TRP A 151 5.96 -18.41 -9.96
C TRP A 151 5.62 -19.87 -10.26
N HIS A 152 6.01 -20.42 -11.42
CA HIS A 152 5.76 -21.83 -11.72
C HIS A 152 6.61 -22.74 -10.82
N SER A 153 7.89 -22.43 -10.65
CA SER A 153 8.74 -23.11 -9.67
C SER A 153 8.22 -22.92 -8.24
N ALA A 154 7.74 -21.73 -7.88
CA ALA A 154 7.18 -21.48 -6.55
C ALA A 154 5.92 -22.31 -6.27
N VAL A 155 4.98 -22.37 -7.22
CA VAL A 155 3.72 -23.12 -7.09
C VAL A 155 3.95 -24.63 -7.08
N ALA A 156 4.99 -25.14 -7.73
CA ALA A 156 5.40 -26.54 -7.64
C ALA A 156 5.74 -26.96 -6.19
N HIS A 157 6.19 -26.01 -5.37
CA HIS A 157 6.40 -26.19 -3.94
C HIS A 157 5.14 -25.81 -3.16
N LYS A 158 4.21 -26.77 -3.00
CA LYS A 158 2.90 -26.57 -2.31
C LYS A 158 2.98 -25.96 -0.90
N ASN A 159 4.14 -26.02 -0.23
CA ASN A 159 4.36 -25.49 1.11
C ASN A 159 5.59 -24.57 1.15
N LEU A 160 5.41 -23.30 0.81
CA LEU A 160 6.42 -22.27 0.99
C LEU A 160 6.17 -21.52 2.29
N SER A 161 7.20 -21.42 3.13
CA SER A 161 7.20 -20.52 4.28
C SER A 161 8.15 -19.36 4.04
N ARG A 162 7.85 -18.23 4.68
CA ARG A 162 8.73 -17.06 4.67
C ARG A 162 10.02 -17.43 5.40
N ALA A 163 11.16 -17.34 4.72
CA ALA A 163 12.45 -17.55 5.38
C ALA A 163 12.66 -16.41 6.39
N SER A 164 12.77 -16.75 7.67
CA SER A 164 12.81 -15.81 8.80
C SER A 164 14.07 -14.94 8.88
N ASP A 165 15.09 -15.21 8.07
CA ASP A 165 16.42 -14.56 8.19
C ASP A 165 16.61 -13.29 7.37
N THR A 166 15.57 -12.75 6.74
CA THR A 166 15.61 -11.36 6.26
C THR A 166 15.02 -10.45 7.32
N SER A 167 15.88 -9.97 8.23
CA SER A 167 15.55 -8.93 9.21
C SER A 167 15.08 -7.66 8.50
N MET A 168 13.77 -7.55 8.28
CA MET A 168 12.98 -6.32 8.18
C MET A 168 11.52 -6.75 7.98
N VAL A 169 10.87 -7.08 9.09
CA VAL A 169 9.41 -7.18 9.17
C VAL A 169 8.91 -5.99 9.96
N SER A 170 8.20 -5.12 9.28
CA SER A 170 7.16 -4.30 9.88
C SER A 170 5.93 -4.44 8.97
N HIS A 171 4.91 -5.07 9.57
CA HIS A 171 3.50 -5.17 9.17
C HIS A 171 3.15 -5.97 7.90
N TYR A 172 3.02 -7.29 8.04
CA TYR A 172 1.89 -8.05 7.48
C TYR A 172 1.54 -9.16 8.47
N LEU A 173 0.28 -9.18 8.90
CA LEU A 173 -0.31 -10.22 9.74
C LEU A 173 -0.72 -11.41 8.85
N ALA A 174 -0.45 -12.61 9.36
CA ALA A 174 -0.80 -13.95 8.88
C ALA A 174 0.14 -14.63 7.83
N PRO A 175 0.38 -15.95 7.97
CA PRO A 175 1.05 -16.76 6.96
C PRO A 175 0.19 -16.85 5.69
N VAL A 176 0.84 -16.73 4.53
CA VAL A 176 0.21 -17.04 3.24
C VAL A 176 0.12 -18.56 3.15
N GLN A 177 -1.08 -19.10 3.37
CA GLN A 177 -1.41 -20.47 2.99
C GLN A 177 -1.98 -20.44 1.58
N PHE A 178 -1.45 -21.30 0.70
CA PHE A 178 -1.98 -21.57 -0.63
C PHE A 178 -2.94 -22.76 -0.57
#